data_AF-A0A923QGZ8-F1
#
_entry.id   AF-A0A923QGZ8-F1
#
_cell.length_a   1.000
_cell.length_b   1.000
_cell.length_c   1.000
_cell.angle_alpha   90.00
_cell.angle_beta   90.00
_cell.angle_gamma   90.00
#
_symmetry.space_group_name_H-M   'P 1'
#
loop_
_entity.id
_entity.type
_entity.pdbx_description
1 polymer ?
#
loop_
_entity_poly.entity_id
_entity_poly.type
_entity_poly.pdbx_seq_one_letter_code
_entity_poly.pdbx_strand_id
1 'polypeptide(L)'
;MHLPGTEGREKGDGARLQQLWRQVCAARGTPAPDPARLDGFMAGLGALEQNKLESVLSLAARGREQPGDLSVISWAAACTRPALHEQLAAHGLGFTSAALFACGLALQAHGWDMQMRLAQLASHPEDVATLRVWLPAVAPQEPQTQALAAPERAEEVAPDEAFYPWPEDDHDDGPPGGHAPDWQGEPLDDAPPAFDPLAAQPMLPTRFARHRLEAAEAFPDAAKAEPGPHKGRLRLRLFGKAAAHTLEVTAHRRGGDFLGVHVVSIDSAHALSSGEGYDWARKLVIQLTPEEMPGLIATLMGLTASVRFGHHGGGRAKFIEVRRQDGGLVIITGEHAAVYPVPVPSGTVYYVLDLFCRAMAMNGAGRSASDVLMLVKSAHGF
;
A
#
# COMPACT_ATOMS: atom_id res chain seq x y z
N MET A 1 8.31 -39.45 -39.42
CA MET A 1 7.39 -39.36 -38.26
C MET A 1 7.61 -38.02 -37.60
N HIS A 2 6.88 -36.99 -38.02
CA HIS A 2 6.80 -35.71 -37.30
C HIS A 2 5.72 -35.87 -36.22
N LEU A 3 6.10 -35.66 -34.96
CA LEU A 3 5.14 -35.63 -33.85
C LEU A 3 4.41 -34.28 -33.88
N PRO A 4 3.09 -34.25 -34.07
CA PRO A 4 2.33 -33.01 -33.96
C PRO A 4 1.99 -32.73 -32.49
N GLY A 5 2.17 -31.48 -32.05
CA GLY A 5 1.26 -30.90 -31.05
C GLY A 5 1.77 -30.57 -29.64
N THR A 6 2.95 -29.97 -29.47
CA THR A 6 3.35 -29.36 -28.17
C THR A 6 3.00 -27.87 -28.04
N GLU A 7 2.91 -27.12 -29.14
CA GLU A 7 2.77 -25.65 -29.10
C GLU A 7 1.43 -25.15 -28.52
N GLY A 8 0.36 -25.95 -28.61
CA GLY A 8 -0.96 -25.55 -28.08
C GLY A 8 -1.08 -25.63 -26.55
N ARG A 9 -0.23 -26.43 -25.89
CA ARG A 9 -0.36 -26.71 -24.45
C ARG A 9 0.34 -25.64 -23.59
N GLU A 10 1.48 -25.15 -24.05
CA GLU A 10 2.31 -24.18 -23.31
C GLU A 10 1.63 -22.82 -23.15
N LYS A 11 0.88 -22.37 -24.17
CA LYS A 11 0.18 -21.07 -24.12
C LYS A 11 -0.96 -21.04 -23.09
N GLY A 12 -1.64 -22.17 -22.89
CA GLY A 12 -2.71 -22.30 -21.89
C GLY A 12 -2.21 -22.26 -20.45
N ASP A 13 -1.09 -22.92 -20.19
CA ASP A 13 -0.49 -22.99 -18.86
C ASP A 13 0.04 -21.61 -18.40
N GLY A 14 0.64 -20.85 -19.32
CA GLY A 14 1.09 -19.48 -19.06
C GLY A 14 -0.04 -18.55 -18.63
N ALA A 15 -1.15 -18.52 -19.37
CA ALA A 15 -2.31 -17.68 -19.06
C ALA A 15 -2.93 -18.03 -17.70
N ARG A 16 -3.04 -19.33 -17.39
CA ARG A 16 -3.53 -19.82 -16.11
C ARG A 16 -2.64 -19.37 -14.95
N LEU A 17 -1.33 -19.45 -15.11
CA LEU A 17 -0.37 -19.04 -14.09
C LEU A 17 -0.43 -17.52 -13.83
N GLN A 18 -0.56 -16.71 -14.88
CA GLN A 18 -0.75 -15.26 -14.75
C GLN A 18 -2.04 -14.92 -13.98
N GLN A 19 -3.15 -15.61 -14.28
CA GLN A 19 -4.41 -15.42 -13.57
C GLN A 19 -4.29 -15.80 -12.09
N LEU A 20 -3.66 -16.94 -11.79
CA LEU A 20 -3.39 -17.38 -10.42
C LEU A 20 -2.57 -16.35 -9.67
N TRP A 21 -1.54 -15.79 -10.31
CA TRP A 21 -0.70 -14.76 -9.70
C TRP A 21 -1.51 -13.52 -9.31
N ARG A 22 -2.32 -12.97 -10.21
CA ARG A 22 -3.18 -11.81 -9.91
C ARG A 22 -4.14 -12.10 -8.75
N GLN A 23 -4.74 -13.29 -8.73
CA GLN A 23 -5.63 -13.72 -7.65
C GLN A 23 -4.91 -13.78 -6.30
N VAL A 24 -3.71 -14.38 -6.27
CA VAL A 24 -2.89 -14.45 -5.06
C VAL A 24 -2.49 -13.05 -4.60
N CYS A 25 -2.05 -12.16 -5.49
CA CYS A 25 -1.71 -10.79 -5.12
C CYS A 25 -2.89 -10.03 -4.53
N ALA A 26 -4.10 -10.19 -5.08
CA ALA A 26 -5.30 -9.58 -4.52
C ALA A 26 -5.65 -10.15 -3.13
N ALA A 27 -5.64 -11.49 -2.98
CA ALA A 27 -6.02 -12.16 -1.74
C ALA A 27 -4.99 -12.01 -0.61
N ARG A 28 -3.70 -12.05 -0.97
CA ARG A 28 -2.57 -11.92 -0.06
C ARG A 28 -2.05 -10.51 -0.01
N GLY A 29 -2.63 -9.53 -0.69
CA GLY A 29 -2.18 -8.12 -0.74
C GLY A 29 -0.68 -7.94 -0.95
N THR A 30 -0.06 -8.81 -1.74
CA THR A 30 1.30 -8.65 -2.27
C THR A 30 1.25 -7.79 -3.54
N PRO A 31 2.36 -7.15 -3.94
CA PRO A 31 2.43 -6.37 -5.18
C PRO A 31 1.99 -7.18 -6.41
N ALA A 32 1.12 -6.63 -7.24
CA ALA A 32 0.79 -7.22 -8.54
C ALA A 32 1.94 -7.01 -9.55
N PRO A 33 2.18 -7.97 -10.47
CA PRO A 33 3.14 -7.77 -11.55
C PRO A 33 2.64 -6.69 -12.54
N ASP A 34 3.58 -6.01 -13.20
CA ASP A 34 3.28 -5.04 -14.26
C ASP A 34 2.70 -5.77 -15.48
N PRO A 35 1.45 -5.49 -15.87
CA PRO A 35 0.81 -6.17 -17.00
C PRO A 35 1.56 -5.96 -18.32
N ALA A 36 2.23 -4.83 -18.53
CA ALA A 36 2.93 -4.53 -19.78
C ALA A 36 4.20 -5.38 -19.98
N ARG A 37 4.77 -5.90 -18.88
CA ARG A 37 6.02 -6.68 -18.89
C ARG A 37 5.81 -8.15 -18.51
N LEU A 38 4.59 -8.52 -18.12
CA LEU A 38 4.27 -9.86 -17.62
C LEU A 38 4.49 -10.93 -18.69
N ASP A 39 4.05 -10.72 -19.93
CA ASP A 39 4.21 -11.73 -20.98
C ASP A 39 5.69 -12.01 -21.29
N GLY A 40 6.51 -10.96 -21.43
CA GLY A 40 7.95 -11.10 -21.62
C GLY A 40 8.66 -11.71 -20.41
N PHE A 41 8.21 -11.40 -19.19
CA PHE A 41 8.71 -12.05 -17.98
C PHE A 41 8.42 -13.55 -17.99
N MET A 42 7.18 -13.96 -18.24
CA MET A 42 6.75 -15.36 -18.23
C MET A 42 7.44 -16.17 -19.34
N ALA A 43 7.58 -15.60 -20.54
CA ALA A 43 8.27 -16.25 -21.65
C ALA A 43 9.78 -16.42 -21.41
N GLY A 44 10.37 -15.57 -20.57
CA GLY A 44 11.81 -15.62 -20.26
C GLY A 44 12.17 -16.52 -19.08
N LEU A 45 11.20 -17.05 -18.33
CA LEU A 45 11.47 -17.91 -17.17
C LEU A 45 12.03 -19.26 -17.62
N GLY A 46 13.10 -19.72 -16.96
CA GLY A 46 13.54 -21.11 -17.07
C GLY A 46 12.59 -22.06 -16.34
N ALA A 47 12.72 -23.35 -16.61
CA ALA A 47 11.85 -24.37 -16.03
C ALA A 47 11.92 -24.41 -14.49
N LEU A 48 13.09 -24.17 -13.90
CA LEU A 48 13.26 -24.16 -12.45
C LEU A 48 12.55 -22.96 -11.81
N GLU A 49 12.70 -21.78 -12.40
CA GLU A 49 12.11 -20.53 -11.93
C GLU A 49 10.59 -20.57 -12.06
N GLN A 50 10.08 -21.07 -13.19
CA GLN A 50 8.65 -21.25 -13.43
C GLN A 50 8.04 -22.22 -12.42
N ASN A 51 8.66 -23.40 -12.22
CA ASN A 51 8.20 -24.38 -11.23
C ASN A 51 8.19 -23.82 -9.81
N LYS A 52 9.22 -23.04 -9.43
CA LYS A 52 9.28 -22.39 -8.12
C LYS A 52 8.15 -21.37 -7.96
N LEU A 53 7.95 -20.50 -8.94
CA LEU A 53 6.88 -19.49 -8.91
C LEU A 53 5.49 -20.14 -8.85
N GLU A 54 5.24 -21.15 -9.68
CA GLU A 54 3.97 -21.90 -9.70
C GLU A 54 3.69 -22.61 -8.38
N SER A 55 4.69 -23.29 -7.81
CA SER A 55 4.56 -23.97 -6.53
C SER A 55 4.19 -22.98 -5.42
N VAL A 56 4.89 -21.85 -5.35
CA VAL A 56 4.66 -20.82 -4.33
C VAL A 56 3.28 -20.18 -4.49
N LEU A 57 2.88 -19.84 -5.72
CA LEU A 57 1.55 -19.30 -6.01
C LEU A 57 0.43 -20.30 -5.64
N SER A 58 0.63 -21.58 -5.94
CA SER A 58 -0.32 -22.65 -5.61
C SER A 58 -0.48 -22.85 -4.10
N LEU A 59 0.61 -22.77 -3.34
CA LEU A 59 0.59 -22.82 -1.88
C LEU A 59 -0.12 -21.60 -1.29
N ALA A 60 0.23 -20.40 -1.77
CA ALA A 60 -0.36 -19.15 -1.34
C ALA A 60 -1.88 -19.08 -1.60
N ALA A 61 -2.32 -19.56 -2.76
CA ALA A 61 -3.75 -19.63 -3.11
C ALA A 61 -4.54 -20.54 -2.14
N ARG A 62 -3.89 -21.54 -1.54
CA ARG A 62 -4.49 -22.47 -0.56
C ARG A 62 -4.29 -22.03 0.89
N GLY A 63 -3.58 -20.94 1.15
CA GLY A 63 -3.25 -20.50 2.52
C GLY A 63 -2.27 -21.44 3.21
N ARG A 64 -1.35 -22.05 2.45
CA ARG A 64 -0.35 -23.01 2.93
C ARG A 64 1.08 -22.57 2.60
N GLU A 65 1.26 -21.28 2.31
CA GLU A 65 2.57 -20.67 2.12
C GLU A 65 3.47 -20.84 3.36
N GLN A 66 4.75 -21.05 3.15
CA GLN A 66 5.78 -21.09 4.19
C GLN A 66 6.37 -19.69 4.43
N PRO A 67 7.07 -19.46 5.55
CA PRO A 67 7.85 -18.23 5.73
C PRO A 67 8.80 -17.99 4.54
N GLY A 68 8.71 -16.80 3.93
CA GLY A 68 9.51 -16.40 2.77
C GLY A 68 8.86 -16.64 1.40
N ASP A 69 7.82 -17.47 1.29
CA ASP A 69 7.11 -17.72 0.02
C ASP A 69 6.48 -16.43 -0.54
N LEU A 70 5.86 -15.62 0.32
CA LEU A 70 5.30 -14.33 -0.11
C LEU A 70 6.38 -13.33 -0.55
N SER A 71 7.61 -13.46 -0.04
CA SER A 71 8.74 -12.66 -0.48
C SER A 71 9.16 -13.04 -1.90
N VAL A 72 9.10 -14.33 -2.27
CA VAL A 72 9.34 -14.78 -3.66
C VAL A 72 8.33 -14.19 -4.64
N ILE A 73 7.03 -14.18 -4.28
CA ILE A 73 5.97 -13.57 -5.11
C ILE A 73 6.20 -12.07 -5.26
N SER A 74 6.51 -11.39 -4.15
CA SER A 74 6.76 -9.95 -4.14
C SER A 74 8.00 -9.59 -4.97
N TRP A 75 9.04 -10.42 -4.88
CA TRP A 75 10.26 -10.28 -5.68
C TRP A 75 9.99 -10.46 -7.18
N ALA A 76 9.28 -11.52 -7.57
CA ALA A 76 8.89 -11.75 -8.95
C ALA A 76 8.11 -10.54 -9.52
N ALA A 77 7.21 -9.95 -8.73
CA ALA A 77 6.47 -8.77 -9.14
C ALA A 77 7.37 -7.54 -9.27
N ALA A 78 8.30 -7.33 -8.35
CA ALA A 78 9.29 -6.25 -8.41
C ALA A 78 10.15 -6.33 -9.68
N CYS A 79 10.57 -7.54 -10.10
CA CYS A 79 11.32 -7.76 -11.34
C CYS A 79 10.58 -7.28 -12.61
N THR A 80 9.25 -7.17 -12.56
CA THR A 80 8.46 -6.65 -13.69
C THR A 80 8.31 -5.13 -13.69
N ARG A 81 8.69 -4.42 -12.61
CA ARG A 81 8.45 -2.97 -12.49
C ARG A 81 9.51 -2.12 -13.21
N PRO A 82 9.12 -1.07 -13.96
CA PRO A 82 10.05 -0.17 -14.63
C PRO A 82 11.01 0.54 -13.67
N ALA A 83 10.53 0.99 -12.51
CA ALA A 83 11.34 1.71 -11.53
C ALA A 83 12.57 0.91 -11.06
N LEU A 84 12.42 -0.40 -10.84
CA LEU A 84 13.55 -1.25 -10.47
C LEU A 84 14.54 -1.41 -11.64
N HIS A 85 14.02 -1.47 -12.87
CA HIS A 85 14.86 -1.54 -14.07
C HIS A 85 15.69 -0.28 -14.24
N GLU A 86 15.07 0.89 -14.13
CA GLU A 86 15.74 2.19 -14.19
C GLU A 86 16.80 2.33 -13.10
N GLN A 87 16.47 1.92 -11.86
CA GLN A 87 17.42 1.95 -10.75
C GLN A 87 18.67 1.10 -11.04
N LEU A 88 18.50 -0.15 -11.47
CA LEU A 88 19.65 -1.03 -11.75
C LEU A 88 20.41 -0.61 -13.02
N ALA A 89 19.71 -0.07 -14.03
CA ALA A 89 20.32 0.49 -15.23
C ALA A 89 21.21 1.71 -14.91
N ALA A 90 20.82 2.53 -13.92
CA ALA A 90 21.65 3.64 -13.44
C ALA A 90 22.99 3.16 -12.83
N HIS A 91 23.09 1.90 -12.42
CA HIS A 91 24.32 1.25 -11.98
C HIS A 91 25.05 0.46 -13.09
N GLY A 92 24.62 0.62 -14.34
CA GLY A 92 25.22 -0.03 -15.52
C GLY A 92 24.98 -1.53 -15.57
N LEU A 93 23.87 -2.02 -14.99
CA LEU A 93 23.47 -3.43 -15.05
C LEU A 93 22.45 -3.62 -16.19
N GLY A 94 22.76 -4.52 -17.14
CA GLY A 94 21.85 -4.95 -18.20
C GLY A 94 21.30 -6.34 -17.89
N PHE A 95 19.98 -6.51 -17.95
CA PHE A 95 19.30 -7.78 -17.61
C PHE A 95 17.89 -7.83 -18.22
N THR A 96 17.31 -9.02 -18.26
CA THR A 96 15.87 -9.21 -18.46
C THR A 96 15.17 -9.41 -17.12
N SER A 97 13.87 -9.14 -17.04
CA SER A 97 13.09 -9.36 -15.81
C SER A 97 13.19 -10.80 -15.30
N ALA A 98 13.21 -11.78 -16.22
CA ALA A 98 13.33 -13.20 -15.87
C ALA A 98 14.74 -13.55 -15.35
N ALA A 99 15.80 -13.02 -16.00
CA ALA A 99 17.18 -13.20 -15.53
C ALA A 99 17.41 -12.58 -14.14
N LEU A 100 16.81 -11.42 -13.89
CA LEU A 100 16.86 -10.79 -12.57
C LEU A 100 16.14 -11.64 -11.51
N PHE A 101 14.99 -12.21 -11.84
CA PHE A 101 14.28 -13.10 -10.93
C PHE A 101 15.09 -14.36 -10.61
N ALA A 102 15.67 -15.02 -11.63
CA ALA A 102 16.54 -16.19 -11.46
C ALA A 102 17.76 -15.87 -10.58
N CYS A 103 18.43 -14.75 -10.84
CA CYS A 103 19.55 -14.25 -10.04
C CYS A 103 19.12 -14.05 -8.57
N GLY A 104 17.98 -13.42 -8.32
CA GLY A 104 17.49 -13.21 -6.96
C GLY A 104 17.13 -14.52 -6.23
N LEU A 105 16.58 -15.51 -6.92
CA LEU A 105 16.35 -16.84 -6.32
C LEU A 105 17.66 -17.53 -5.92
N ALA A 106 18.69 -17.43 -6.76
CA ALA A 106 19.99 -18.01 -6.47
C ALA A 106 20.68 -17.30 -5.30
N LEU A 107 20.69 -15.96 -5.29
CA LEU A 107 21.26 -15.17 -4.20
C LEU A 107 20.51 -15.39 -2.88
N GLN A 108 19.18 -15.54 -2.91
CA GLN A 108 18.40 -15.83 -1.70
C GLN A 108 18.82 -17.15 -1.05
N ALA A 109 19.21 -18.17 -1.83
CA ALA A 109 19.77 -19.41 -1.29
C ALA A 109 21.12 -19.20 -0.56
N HIS A 110 21.81 -18.09 -0.85
CA HIS A 110 23.00 -17.63 -0.14
C HIS A 110 22.70 -16.61 0.97
N GLY A 111 21.43 -16.50 1.40
CA GLY A 111 21.01 -15.63 2.49
C GLY A 111 20.84 -14.16 2.11
N TRP A 112 20.78 -13.83 0.82
CA TRP A 112 20.49 -12.46 0.40
C TRP A 112 19.00 -12.13 0.58
N ASP A 113 18.74 -11.01 1.25
CA ASP A 113 17.47 -10.30 1.13
C ASP A 113 17.55 -9.33 -0.04
N MET A 114 16.96 -9.71 -1.18
CA MET A 114 17.00 -8.91 -2.40
C MET A 114 16.42 -7.51 -2.21
N GLN A 115 15.33 -7.36 -1.46
CA GLN A 115 14.67 -6.07 -1.33
C GLN A 115 15.51 -5.10 -0.48
N MET A 116 16.08 -5.58 0.62
CA MET A 116 16.98 -4.80 1.46
C MET A 116 18.25 -4.39 0.71
N ARG A 117 18.90 -5.35 0.04
CA ARG A 117 20.15 -5.12 -0.71
C ARG A 117 19.96 -4.13 -1.84
N LEU A 118 18.86 -4.24 -2.59
CA LEU A 118 18.54 -3.30 -3.67
C LEU A 118 18.27 -1.88 -3.16
N ALA A 119 17.64 -1.73 -2.00
CA ALA A 119 17.43 -0.43 -1.38
C ALA A 119 18.75 0.25 -0.95
N GLN A 120 19.82 -0.54 -0.80
CA GLN A 120 21.13 -0.12 -0.29
C GLN A 120 22.21 -0.01 -1.38
N LEU A 121 21.89 -0.24 -2.66
CA LEU A 121 22.87 -0.23 -3.76
C LEU A 121 23.70 1.04 -3.87
N ALA A 122 23.12 2.20 -3.52
CA ALA A 122 23.83 3.47 -3.58
C ALA A 122 24.99 3.56 -2.56
N SER A 123 24.87 2.85 -1.42
CA SER A 123 25.89 2.84 -0.36
C SER A 123 26.73 1.55 -0.34
N HIS A 124 26.40 0.54 -1.15
CA HIS A 124 27.06 -0.77 -1.18
C HIS A 124 27.48 -1.17 -2.61
N PRO A 125 28.60 -0.60 -3.14
CA PRO A 125 29.06 -0.92 -4.49
C PRO A 125 29.46 -2.39 -4.68
N GLU A 126 29.81 -3.10 -3.61
CA GLU A 126 30.06 -4.55 -3.62
C GLU A 126 28.80 -5.36 -4.00
N ASP A 127 27.61 -4.85 -3.69
CA ASP A 127 26.36 -5.51 -4.07
C ASP A 127 26.12 -5.38 -5.57
N VAL A 128 26.46 -4.23 -6.18
CA VAL A 128 26.45 -4.04 -7.64
C VAL A 128 27.44 -4.99 -8.32
N ALA A 129 28.64 -5.16 -7.77
CA ALA A 129 29.62 -6.08 -8.29
C ALA A 129 29.13 -7.54 -8.22
N THR A 130 28.49 -7.92 -7.11
CA THR A 130 27.88 -9.24 -6.96
C THR A 130 26.77 -9.46 -8.00
N LEU A 131 25.83 -8.51 -8.15
CA LEU A 131 24.79 -8.59 -9.16
C LEU A 131 25.36 -8.73 -10.58
N ARG A 132 26.45 -8.03 -10.89
CA ARG A 132 27.12 -8.12 -12.20
C ARG A 132 27.70 -9.50 -12.48
N VAL A 133 28.16 -10.23 -11.45
CA VAL A 133 28.68 -11.60 -11.60
C VAL A 133 27.56 -12.60 -11.83
N TRP A 134 26.42 -12.41 -11.16
CA TRP A 134 25.31 -13.36 -11.18
C TRP A 134 24.29 -13.11 -12.29
N LEU A 135 24.15 -11.87 -12.77
CA LEU A 135 23.30 -11.56 -13.91
C LEU A 135 23.98 -11.99 -15.20
N PRO A 136 23.33 -12.79 -16.06
CA PRO A 136 23.87 -13.10 -17.37
C PRO A 136 24.01 -11.80 -18.17
N ALA A 137 25.18 -11.60 -18.78
CA ALA A 137 25.41 -10.45 -19.65
C ALA A 137 24.41 -10.50 -20.81
N VAL A 138 23.43 -9.59 -20.80
CA VAL A 138 22.56 -9.40 -21.95
C VAL A 138 23.37 -8.67 -22.99
N ALA A 139 23.64 -9.30 -24.13
CA ALA A 139 24.22 -8.61 -25.27
C ALA A 139 23.37 -7.35 -25.54
N PRO A 140 24.00 -6.16 -25.72
CA PRO A 140 23.24 -4.96 -26.04
C PRO A 140 22.34 -5.27 -27.23
N GLN A 141 21.01 -5.30 -27.02
CA GLN A 141 20.11 -5.36 -28.16
C GLN A 141 20.36 -4.06 -28.92
N GLU A 142 20.89 -4.18 -30.14
CA GLU A 142 20.90 -3.05 -31.07
C GLU A 142 19.49 -2.47 -31.07
N PRO A 143 19.34 -1.15 -30.83
CA PRO A 143 18.03 -0.53 -30.84
C PRO A 143 17.39 -0.93 -32.15
N GLN A 144 16.34 -1.75 -32.07
CA GLN A 144 15.50 -2.06 -33.21
C GLN A 144 14.90 -0.73 -33.61
N THR A 145 15.59 -0.09 -34.55
CA THR A 145 15.10 1.09 -35.23
C THR A 145 13.93 0.52 -36.01
N GLN A 146 12.75 0.60 -35.41
CA GLN A 146 11.50 0.43 -36.12
C GLN A 146 11.56 1.46 -37.23
N ALA A 147 12.04 1.02 -38.40
CA ALA A 147 11.89 1.75 -39.62
C ALA A 147 10.39 2.00 -39.71
N LEU A 148 10.00 3.27 -39.54
CA LEU A 148 8.66 3.72 -39.88
C LEU A 148 8.48 3.39 -41.36
N ALA A 149 7.93 2.21 -41.64
CA ALA A 149 7.32 1.93 -42.91
C ALA A 149 6.21 2.97 -43.03
N ALA A 150 6.38 3.85 -44.02
CA ALA A 150 5.39 4.83 -44.40
C ALA A 150 4.02 4.13 -44.55
N PRO A 151 2.94 4.70 -44.03
CA PRO A 151 1.63 4.11 -44.20
C PRO A 151 1.31 4.07 -45.69
N GLU A 152 1.04 2.87 -46.21
CA GLU A 152 0.39 2.70 -47.50
C GLU A 152 -0.94 3.46 -47.47
N ARG A 153 -1.06 4.35 -48.45
CA ARG A 153 -2.18 5.24 -48.71
C ARG A 153 -3.43 4.38 -48.95
N ALA A 154 -4.29 4.26 -47.94
CA ALA A 154 -5.64 3.76 -48.11
C ALA A 154 -6.44 4.78 -48.91
N GLU A 155 -7.04 4.36 -50.01
CA GLU A 155 -8.01 5.14 -50.79
C GLU A 155 -9.22 5.47 -49.89
N GLU A 156 -9.39 6.76 -49.61
CA GLU A 156 -10.61 7.34 -49.05
C GLU A 156 -11.72 7.25 -50.11
N VAL A 157 -12.66 6.32 -49.92
CA VAL A 157 -13.98 6.36 -50.55
C VAL A 157 -14.89 7.14 -49.61
N ALA A 158 -15.38 8.26 -50.10
CA ALA A 158 -16.27 9.20 -49.41
C ALA A 158 -17.59 8.55 -48.95
N PRO A 159 -18.11 8.91 -47.77
CA PRO A 159 -19.52 8.76 -47.46
C PRO A 159 -20.28 10.05 -47.76
N ASP A 160 -21.40 9.83 -48.45
CA ASP A 160 -22.42 10.79 -48.86
C ASP A 160 -22.96 11.64 -47.69
N GLU A 161 -23.21 12.91 -47.98
CA GLU A 161 -23.76 13.91 -47.08
C GLU A 161 -25.18 13.55 -46.60
N ALA A 162 -25.41 13.66 -45.29
CA ALA A 162 -26.76 13.81 -44.75
C ALA A 162 -26.79 15.04 -43.81
N PHE A 163 -27.24 16.12 -44.42
CA PHE A 163 -27.71 17.40 -43.89
C PHE A 163 -28.51 17.28 -42.58
N TYR A 164 -28.16 18.08 -41.56
CA TYR A 164 -29.10 18.51 -40.52
C TYR A 164 -28.94 20.03 -40.27
N PRO A 165 -30.03 20.81 -40.33
CA PRO A 165 -29.98 22.27 -40.25
C PRO A 165 -29.99 22.74 -38.79
N TRP A 166 -29.21 23.76 -38.48
CA TRP A 166 -29.40 24.60 -37.29
C TRP A 166 -29.95 25.95 -37.74
N PRO A 167 -30.92 26.55 -37.02
CA PRO A 167 -31.45 27.85 -37.38
C PRO A 167 -30.48 28.96 -36.98
N GLU A 168 -30.29 29.88 -37.92
CA GLU A 168 -29.72 31.21 -37.72
C GLU A 168 -30.71 32.05 -36.90
N ASP A 169 -30.24 32.66 -35.82
CA ASP A 169 -30.84 33.88 -35.27
C ASP A 169 -29.79 34.98 -35.35
N ASP A 170 -29.98 35.84 -36.35
CA ASP A 170 -29.45 37.20 -36.40
C ASP A 170 -30.01 38.00 -35.22
N HIS A 171 -29.14 38.71 -34.49
CA HIS A 171 -29.41 40.11 -34.17
C HIS A 171 -28.12 40.86 -33.81
N ASP A 172 -27.78 41.71 -34.77
CA ASP A 172 -27.05 42.98 -34.75
C ASP A 172 -27.23 43.81 -33.46
N ASP A 173 -26.13 44.37 -32.95
CA ASP A 173 -25.99 45.76 -32.46
C ASP A 173 -24.65 45.91 -31.66
N GLY A 174 -23.62 46.47 -32.31
CA GLY A 174 -22.54 47.20 -31.60
C GLY A 174 -23.01 48.63 -31.25
N PRO A 175 -22.15 49.60 -30.84
CA PRO A 175 -20.69 49.60 -30.56
C PRO A 175 -20.40 50.44 -29.26
N PRO A 176 -19.35 51.27 -29.08
CA PRO A 176 -17.95 51.29 -29.56
C PRO A 176 -16.90 51.47 -28.41
N GLY A 177 -15.62 51.21 -28.75
CA GLY A 177 -14.42 51.99 -28.36
C GLY A 177 -14.16 52.39 -26.89
N GLY A 178 -13.07 51.88 -26.31
CA GLY A 178 -12.53 52.40 -25.05
C GLY A 178 -11.06 52.01 -24.83
N HIS A 179 -10.21 53.03 -24.72
CA HIS A 179 -8.76 53.02 -24.57
C HIS A 179 -8.16 52.00 -23.58
N ALA A 180 -7.03 51.41 -23.98
CA ALA A 180 -6.07 50.79 -23.05
C ALA A 180 -5.39 51.88 -22.20
N PRO A 181 -5.24 51.72 -20.87
CA PRO A 181 -4.51 52.68 -20.06
C PRO A 181 -2.99 52.47 -20.13
N ASP A 182 -2.34 53.61 -20.27
CA ASP A 182 -0.93 53.92 -20.22
C ASP A 182 -0.36 53.63 -18.83
N TRP A 183 0.64 52.74 -18.72
CA TRP A 183 1.38 52.52 -17.46
C TRP A 183 2.54 53.51 -17.37
N GLN A 184 2.22 54.75 -17.01
CA GLN A 184 3.24 55.72 -16.58
C GLN A 184 3.56 55.51 -15.10
N GLY A 185 4.86 55.39 -14.82
CA GLY A 185 5.39 55.14 -13.49
C GLY A 185 5.16 56.31 -12.53
N GLU A 186 4.88 55.94 -11.29
CA GLU A 186 4.98 56.82 -10.13
C GLU A 186 6.04 56.31 -9.15
N PRO A 187 6.62 57.21 -8.34
CA PRO A 187 7.94 57.05 -7.76
C PRO A 187 7.92 56.27 -6.44
N LEU A 188 9.03 55.56 -6.18
CA LEU A 188 9.36 55.01 -4.87
C LEU A 188 9.59 56.15 -3.88
N ASP A 189 8.74 56.24 -2.86
CA ASP A 189 9.13 56.62 -1.50
C ASP A 189 7.98 56.28 -0.54
N ASP A 190 8.16 55.22 0.25
CA ASP A 190 7.81 55.19 1.68
C ASP A 190 8.24 53.85 2.33
N ALA A 191 8.84 53.97 3.50
CA ALA A 191 9.37 52.87 4.31
C ALA A 191 8.31 51.84 4.73
N PRO A 192 8.67 50.56 4.92
CA PRO A 192 7.70 49.54 5.32
C PRO A 192 7.19 49.77 6.75
N PRO A 193 5.87 49.65 7.01
CA PRO A 193 5.37 49.65 8.38
C PRO A 193 5.74 48.33 9.08
N ALA A 194 5.92 48.42 10.38
CA ALA A 194 6.26 47.32 11.27
C ALA A 194 5.27 46.14 11.15
N PHE A 195 5.82 44.93 11.11
CA PHE A 195 5.09 43.66 11.22
C PHE A 195 4.30 43.61 12.54
N ASP A 196 2.97 43.46 12.44
CA ASP A 196 2.09 43.11 13.56
C ASP A 196 1.89 41.57 13.58
N PRO A 197 2.39 40.83 14.59
CA PRO A 197 2.37 39.37 14.59
C PRO A 197 1.03 38.74 15.04
N LEU A 198 -0.08 39.49 15.09
CA LEU A 198 -1.38 38.97 15.58
C LEU A 198 -2.56 39.04 14.61
N ALA A 199 -2.32 39.29 13.31
CA ALA A 199 -3.36 39.09 12.29
C ALA A 199 -3.59 37.58 12.04
N ALA A 200 -4.55 37.01 12.75
CA ALA A 200 -5.01 35.63 12.56
C ALA A 200 -5.42 35.41 11.09
N GLN A 201 -4.61 34.66 10.35
CA GLN A 201 -4.99 34.18 9.03
C GLN A 201 -6.29 33.37 9.14
N PRO A 202 -7.22 33.47 8.17
CA PRO A 202 -8.44 32.68 8.20
C PRO A 202 -8.08 31.20 8.06
N MET A 203 -8.10 30.47 9.18
CA MET A 203 -7.90 29.02 9.18
C MET A 203 -9.04 28.37 8.40
N LEU A 204 -8.72 27.79 7.25
CA LEU A 204 -9.65 26.94 6.51
C LEU A 204 -10.04 25.75 7.40
N PRO A 205 -11.34 25.52 7.67
CA PRO A 205 -11.77 24.43 8.53
C PRO A 205 -11.32 23.09 7.94
N THR A 206 -10.59 22.31 8.75
CA THR A 206 -10.15 20.97 8.36
C THR A 206 -11.36 20.07 8.09
N ARG A 207 -11.18 19.06 7.23
CA ARG A 207 -12.22 18.06 6.88
C ARG A 207 -12.91 17.42 8.11
N PHE A 208 -12.23 17.38 9.25
CA PHE A 208 -12.77 16.88 10.53
C PHE A 208 -13.74 17.85 11.22
N ALA A 209 -13.61 19.17 11.00
CA ALA A 209 -14.53 20.16 11.54
C ALA A 209 -15.91 20.09 10.85
N ARG A 210 -15.94 19.76 9.55
CA ARG A 210 -17.19 19.59 8.78
C ARG A 210 -17.98 18.34 9.20
N HIS A 211 -17.30 17.19 9.36
CA HIS A 211 -17.99 15.96 9.79
C HIS A 211 -18.53 16.00 11.22
N ARG A 212 -17.99 16.84 12.10
CA ARG A 212 -18.50 16.99 13.48
C ARG A 212 -19.83 17.73 13.55
N LEU A 213 -20.07 18.66 12.63
CA LEU A 213 -21.33 19.39 12.52
C LEU A 213 -22.40 18.53 11.83
N GLU A 214 -22.05 17.85 10.74
CA GLU A 214 -22.98 16.94 10.03
C GLU A 214 -23.42 15.74 10.88
N ALA A 215 -22.52 15.17 11.69
CA ALA A 215 -22.86 14.07 12.60
C ALA A 215 -23.77 14.48 13.76
N ALA A 216 -23.80 15.78 14.13
CA ALA A 216 -24.67 16.30 15.16
C ALA A 216 -26.10 16.56 14.64
N GLU A 217 -26.25 16.84 13.34
CA GLU A 217 -27.55 17.09 12.71
C GLU A 217 -28.24 15.80 12.22
N ALA A 218 -27.49 14.74 11.92
CA ALA A 218 -28.05 13.52 11.31
C ALA A 218 -28.67 12.50 12.29
N PHE A 219 -28.42 12.58 13.61
CA PHE A 219 -28.88 11.56 14.57
C PHE A 219 -29.33 12.13 15.93
N PRO A 220 -30.52 12.73 16.04
CA PRO A 220 -31.03 13.29 17.31
C PRO A 220 -31.39 12.22 18.37
N ASP A 221 -31.57 10.95 17.98
CA ASP A 221 -32.04 9.88 18.88
C ASP A 221 -30.94 9.01 19.51
N ALA A 222 -29.66 9.30 19.26
CA ALA A 222 -28.56 8.62 19.97
C ALA A 222 -28.39 9.10 21.44
N ALA A 223 -29.24 10.02 21.90
CA ALA A 223 -29.12 10.71 23.19
C ALA A 223 -29.83 10.02 24.38
N LYS A 224 -30.36 8.80 24.23
CA LYS A 224 -31.10 8.07 25.30
C LYS A 224 -30.41 6.81 25.84
N ALA A 225 -29.09 6.79 25.87
CA ALA A 225 -28.35 5.86 26.72
C ALA A 225 -27.44 6.68 27.63
N GLU A 226 -27.75 6.71 28.94
CA GLU A 226 -26.98 7.50 29.90
C GLU A 226 -25.49 7.11 29.89
N PRO A 227 -24.57 8.05 29.62
CA PRO A 227 -23.16 7.78 29.74
C PRO A 227 -22.76 8.05 31.21
N GLY A 228 -22.43 6.97 31.94
CA GLY A 228 -21.55 7.12 33.10
C GLY A 228 -20.26 7.84 32.69
N PRO A 229 -19.51 8.45 33.63
CA PRO A 229 -18.39 9.33 33.31
C PRO A 229 -17.24 8.52 32.71
N HIS A 230 -17.27 8.34 31.39
CA HIS A 230 -16.16 7.76 30.66
C HIS A 230 -15.04 8.79 30.67
N LYS A 231 -14.12 8.68 31.66
CA LYS A 231 -12.76 9.24 31.54
C LYS A 231 -12.31 9.01 30.10
N GLY A 232 -12.00 10.08 29.37
CA GLY A 232 -11.74 10.04 27.93
C GLY A 232 -10.67 9.01 27.58
N ARG A 233 -11.11 7.80 27.21
CA ARG A 233 -10.21 6.72 26.84
C ARG A 233 -9.62 7.03 25.48
N LEU A 234 -8.31 6.85 25.35
CA LEU A 234 -7.60 7.03 24.09
C LEU A 234 -8.11 5.97 23.10
N ARG A 235 -8.74 6.43 22.02
CA ARG A 235 -9.33 5.58 20.99
C ARG A 235 -9.13 6.15 19.60
N LEU A 236 -8.99 5.27 18.61
CA LEU A 236 -8.91 5.59 17.20
C LEU A 236 -9.88 4.69 16.42
N ARG A 237 -10.62 5.25 15.47
CA ARG A 237 -11.52 4.50 14.59
C ARG A 237 -10.97 4.52 13.17
N LEU A 238 -10.93 3.35 12.56
CA LEU A 238 -10.48 3.14 11.19
C LEU A 238 -11.62 2.52 10.40
N PHE A 239 -11.85 3.00 9.18
CA PHE A 239 -12.96 2.58 8.34
C PHE A 239 -12.42 2.14 6.98
N GLY A 240 -12.85 0.97 6.54
CA GLY A 240 -12.54 0.40 5.23
C GLY A 240 -13.80 -0.13 4.55
N LYS A 241 -13.69 -0.45 3.26
CA LYS A 241 -14.86 -0.92 2.49
C LYS A 241 -15.46 -2.22 3.02
N ALA A 242 -14.63 -3.13 3.54
CA ALA A 242 -15.07 -4.47 3.98
C ALA A 242 -15.25 -4.58 5.51
N ALA A 243 -14.62 -3.69 6.28
CA ALA A 243 -14.61 -3.75 7.73
C ALA A 243 -14.26 -2.39 8.36
N ALA A 244 -14.49 -2.26 9.66
CA ALA A 244 -14.02 -1.15 10.48
C ALA A 244 -13.36 -1.68 11.75
N HIS A 245 -12.36 -0.93 12.25
CA HIS A 245 -11.66 -1.21 13.50
C HIS A 245 -11.82 -0.04 14.47
N THR A 246 -12.12 -0.34 15.74
CA THR A 246 -11.91 0.59 16.85
C THR A 246 -10.73 0.11 17.68
N LEU A 247 -9.65 0.89 17.69
CA LEU A 247 -8.50 0.67 18.55
C LEU A 247 -8.68 1.47 19.84
N GLU A 248 -8.53 0.85 20.99
CA GLU A 248 -8.70 1.50 22.29
C GLU A 248 -7.60 1.06 23.27
N VAL A 249 -7.01 2.03 23.99
CA VAL A 249 -6.11 1.71 25.10
C VAL A 249 -6.91 1.17 26.27
N THR A 250 -6.59 -0.04 26.70
CA THR A 250 -7.29 -0.75 27.78
C THR A 250 -6.28 -1.40 28.71
N ALA A 251 -6.66 -1.62 29.97
CA ALA A 251 -5.90 -2.49 30.85
C ALA A 251 -6.05 -3.95 30.39
N HIS A 252 -4.94 -4.67 30.32
CA HIS A 252 -4.90 -6.08 29.98
C HIS A 252 -5.60 -6.89 31.08
N ARG A 253 -6.54 -7.75 30.65
CA ARG A 253 -7.51 -8.40 31.56
C ARG A 253 -7.15 -9.84 31.91
N ARG A 254 -6.22 -10.46 31.19
CA ARG A 254 -5.80 -11.84 31.45
C ARG A 254 -4.81 -11.83 32.62
N GLY A 255 -5.03 -12.69 33.61
CA GLY A 255 -4.23 -12.80 34.83
C GLY A 255 -2.78 -13.22 34.57
N GLY A 256 -1.96 -13.13 35.62
CA GLY A 256 -0.51 -13.29 35.56
C GLY A 256 0.21 -11.94 35.61
N ASP A 257 1.45 -11.91 35.13
CA ASP A 257 2.34 -10.74 35.23
C ASP A 257 1.88 -9.54 34.39
N PHE A 258 0.92 -9.73 33.49
CA PHE A 258 0.38 -8.69 32.61
C PHE A 258 -0.92 -8.08 33.09
N LEU A 259 -1.46 -8.50 34.24
CA LEU A 259 -2.71 -7.95 34.74
C LEU A 259 -2.58 -6.44 34.99
N GLY A 260 -3.47 -5.64 34.39
CA GLY A 260 -3.47 -4.18 34.56
C GLY A 260 -2.54 -3.41 33.62
N VAL A 261 -1.65 -4.10 32.89
CA VAL A 261 -0.76 -3.47 31.91
C VAL A 261 -1.58 -2.87 30.77
N HIS A 262 -1.36 -1.61 30.44
CA HIS A 262 -2.01 -0.91 29.35
C HIS A 262 -1.54 -1.46 28.00
N VAL A 263 -2.51 -1.87 27.19
CA VAL A 263 -2.36 -2.45 25.85
C VAL A 263 -3.44 -1.90 24.93
N VAL A 264 -3.34 -2.17 23.63
CA VAL A 264 -4.39 -1.82 22.67
C VAL A 264 -5.34 -3.01 22.47
N SER A 265 -6.63 -2.77 22.64
CA SER A 265 -7.72 -3.65 22.22
C SER A 265 -8.26 -3.19 20.87
N ILE A 266 -8.65 -4.14 20.04
CA ILE A 266 -9.15 -3.91 18.69
C ILE A 266 -10.50 -4.60 18.57
N ASP A 267 -11.51 -3.78 18.33
CA ASP A 267 -12.86 -4.19 18.00
C ASP A 267 -13.04 -4.10 16.49
N SER A 268 -13.40 -5.20 15.84
CA SER A 268 -13.49 -5.31 14.38
C SER A 268 -14.89 -5.71 13.95
N ALA A 269 -15.50 -4.97 13.02
CA ALA A 269 -16.84 -5.24 12.50
C ALA A 269 -16.82 -5.30 10.98
N HIS A 270 -17.58 -6.23 10.40
CA HIS A 270 -17.77 -6.30 8.95
C HIS A 270 -18.68 -5.17 8.47
N ALA A 271 -18.47 -4.69 7.25
CA ALA A 271 -19.42 -3.81 6.59
C ALA A 271 -20.77 -4.54 6.42
N LEU A 272 -21.87 -3.82 6.61
CA LEU A 272 -23.21 -4.34 6.35
C LEU A 272 -23.42 -4.51 4.85
N SER A 273 -24.24 -5.49 4.45
CA SER A 273 -24.57 -5.75 3.04
C SER A 273 -25.28 -4.59 2.36
N SER A 274 -25.96 -3.73 3.13
CA SER A 274 -26.56 -2.48 2.66
C SER A 274 -25.53 -1.44 2.21
N GLY A 275 -24.25 -1.60 2.59
CA GLY A 275 -23.20 -0.59 2.40
C GLY A 275 -23.26 0.56 3.42
N GLU A 276 -24.32 0.64 4.22
CA GLU A 276 -24.52 1.68 5.23
C GLU A 276 -24.13 1.14 6.62
N GLY A 277 -22.86 1.31 6.97
CA GLY A 277 -22.34 1.02 8.32
C GLY A 277 -21.74 -0.37 8.49
N TYR A 278 -21.61 -0.79 9.75
CA TYR A 278 -20.85 -1.98 10.15
C TYR A 278 -21.60 -2.77 11.22
N ASP A 279 -21.52 -4.10 11.16
CA ASP A 279 -22.13 -5.02 12.11
C ASP A 279 -21.34 -5.09 13.43
N TRP A 280 -21.48 -4.05 14.25
CA TRP A 280 -20.85 -3.99 15.58
C TRP A 280 -21.46 -4.98 16.56
N ALA A 281 -22.66 -5.50 16.31
CA ALA A 281 -23.31 -6.50 17.15
C ALA A 281 -22.56 -7.85 17.09
N ARG A 282 -21.96 -8.17 15.94
CA ARG A 282 -21.14 -9.38 15.72
C ARG A 282 -19.64 -9.07 15.60
N LYS A 283 -19.16 -8.09 16.35
CA LYS A 283 -17.76 -7.69 16.31
C LYS A 283 -16.81 -8.78 16.82
N LEU A 284 -15.64 -8.87 16.21
CA LEU A 284 -14.49 -9.59 16.73
C LEU A 284 -13.72 -8.68 17.69
N VAL A 285 -13.35 -9.18 18.87
CA VAL A 285 -12.53 -8.45 19.84
C VAL A 285 -11.22 -9.19 20.07
N ILE A 286 -10.10 -8.47 19.90
CA ILE A 286 -8.74 -8.94 20.19
C ILE A 286 -8.06 -7.92 21.10
N GLN A 287 -7.59 -8.36 22.25
CA GLN A 287 -6.70 -7.58 23.11
C GLN A 287 -5.28 -8.08 22.89
N LEU A 288 -4.38 -7.19 22.51
CA LEU A 288 -2.96 -7.49 22.36
C LEU A 288 -2.33 -7.77 23.72
N THR A 289 -1.31 -8.63 23.73
CA THR A 289 -0.47 -8.82 24.91
C THR A 289 0.63 -7.77 24.95
N PRO A 290 1.21 -7.47 26.13
CA PRO A 290 2.33 -6.54 26.23
C PRO A 290 3.53 -6.90 25.35
N GLU A 291 3.76 -8.19 25.10
CA GLU A 291 4.87 -8.69 24.28
C GLU A 291 4.63 -8.55 22.77
N GLU A 292 3.38 -8.47 22.33
CA GLU A 292 3.02 -8.26 20.93
C GLU A 292 3.14 -6.78 20.52
N MET A 293 2.96 -5.87 21.48
CA MET A 293 2.97 -4.43 21.25
C MET A 293 4.26 -3.94 20.55
N PRO A 294 5.49 -4.34 20.97
CA PRO A 294 6.73 -3.94 20.29
C PRO A 294 6.82 -4.36 18.83
N GLY A 295 6.44 -5.58 18.48
CA GLY A 295 6.50 -6.07 17.09
C GLY A 295 5.52 -5.34 16.17
N LEU A 296 4.34 -4.96 16.71
CA LEU A 296 3.39 -4.12 15.99
C LEU A 296 3.94 -2.70 15.79
N ILE A 297 4.53 -2.10 16.83
CA ILE A 297 5.21 -0.80 16.71
C ILE A 297 6.35 -0.86 15.69
N ALA A 298 7.17 -1.91 15.66
CA ALA A 298 8.23 -2.08 14.67
C ALA A 298 7.70 -2.05 13.22
N THR A 299 6.55 -2.71 12.99
CA THR A 299 5.88 -2.69 11.68
C THR A 299 5.32 -1.30 11.37
N LEU A 300 4.71 -0.61 12.35
CA LEU A 300 4.23 0.76 12.19
C LEU A 300 5.37 1.76 11.91
N MET A 301 6.56 1.53 12.47
CA MET A 301 7.77 2.31 12.20
C MET A 301 8.42 1.97 10.85
N GLY A 302 8.08 0.83 10.24
CA GLY A 302 8.68 0.37 9.00
C GLY A 302 10.04 -0.30 9.16
N LEU A 303 10.33 -0.78 10.36
CA LEU A 303 11.49 -1.63 10.63
C LEU A 303 11.24 -3.06 10.15
N THR A 304 9.99 -3.49 10.12
CA THR A 304 9.56 -4.78 9.55
C THR A 304 8.46 -4.56 8.52
N ALA A 305 8.42 -5.40 7.48
CA ALA A 305 7.42 -5.32 6.42
C ALA A 305 6.02 -5.76 6.89
N SER A 306 5.96 -6.73 7.81
CA SER A 306 4.73 -7.25 8.39
C SER A 306 4.96 -7.92 9.73
N VAL A 307 3.89 -8.04 10.53
CA VAL A 307 3.84 -8.89 11.71
C VAL A 307 2.49 -9.57 11.82
N ARG A 308 2.47 -10.79 12.36
CA ARG A 308 1.24 -11.55 12.61
C ARG A 308 1.30 -12.20 14.00
N PHE A 309 0.29 -11.96 14.80
CA PHE A 309 0.09 -12.59 16.10
C PHE A 309 -1.18 -13.43 16.08
N GLY A 310 -1.10 -14.66 16.54
CA GLY A 310 -2.19 -15.63 16.52
C GLY A 310 -2.50 -16.17 17.91
N HIS A 311 -3.31 -17.22 17.98
CA HIS A 311 -3.64 -17.91 19.22
C HIS A 311 -4.43 -17.07 20.25
N HIS A 312 -5.12 -16.02 19.81
CA HIS A 312 -6.03 -15.27 20.66
C HIS A 312 -7.40 -15.97 20.81
N GLY A 313 -8.16 -15.57 21.84
CA GLY A 313 -9.49 -16.10 22.13
C GLY A 313 -9.49 -17.49 22.78
N GLY A 314 -10.67 -17.94 23.23
CA GLY A 314 -10.81 -19.24 23.89
C GLY A 314 -10.43 -20.42 23.00
N GLY A 315 -10.78 -20.35 21.71
CA GLY A 315 -10.43 -21.36 20.70
C GLY A 315 -9.05 -21.20 20.06
N ARG A 316 -8.24 -20.20 20.47
CA ARG A 316 -6.93 -19.90 19.88
C ARG A 316 -6.93 -19.71 18.35
N ALA A 317 -8.08 -19.34 17.79
CA ALA A 317 -8.28 -19.19 16.36
C ALA A 317 -8.23 -17.72 15.90
N LYS A 318 -8.19 -16.79 16.85
CA LYS A 318 -8.16 -15.35 16.56
C LYS A 318 -6.74 -14.89 16.28
N PHE A 319 -6.60 -13.95 15.36
CA PHE A 319 -5.32 -13.38 14.98
C PHE A 319 -5.43 -11.92 14.60
N ILE A 320 -4.28 -11.25 14.65
CA ILE A 320 -4.03 -9.94 14.07
C ILE A 320 -2.82 -10.01 13.16
N GLU A 321 -2.89 -9.31 12.04
CA GLU A 321 -1.80 -9.09 11.11
C GLU A 321 -1.75 -7.62 10.73
N VAL A 322 -0.54 -7.06 10.71
CA VAL A 322 -0.27 -5.72 10.20
C VAL A 322 0.76 -5.86 9.10
N ARG A 323 0.49 -5.27 7.94
CA ARG A 323 1.41 -5.33 6.81
C ARG A 323 1.49 -4.00 6.08
N ARG A 324 2.71 -3.58 5.75
CA ARG A 324 2.98 -2.41 4.93
C ARG A 324 2.64 -2.66 3.46
N GLN A 325 2.11 -1.63 2.82
CA GLN A 325 1.74 -1.64 1.40
C GLN A 325 2.13 -0.30 0.77
N ASP A 326 2.17 -0.25 -0.56
CA ASP A 326 2.35 1.00 -1.30
C ASP A 326 1.26 2.00 -0.87
N GLY A 327 1.65 3.13 -0.25
CA GLY A 327 0.72 4.16 0.22
C GLY A 327 0.20 4.04 1.66
N GLY A 328 0.66 3.05 2.45
CA GLY A 328 0.28 2.92 3.86
C GLY A 328 0.50 1.53 4.45
N LEU A 329 -0.51 1.01 5.14
CA LEU A 329 -0.53 -0.35 5.66
C LEU A 329 -1.96 -0.91 5.67
N VAL A 330 -2.10 -2.20 5.92
CA VAL A 330 -3.38 -2.83 6.21
C VAL A 330 -3.33 -3.48 7.59
N ILE A 331 -4.38 -3.29 8.38
CA ILE A 331 -4.59 -4.00 9.65
C ILE A 331 -5.69 -5.04 9.41
N ILE A 332 -5.35 -6.30 9.62
CA ILE A 332 -6.25 -7.44 9.41
C ILE A 332 -6.43 -8.13 10.76
N THR A 333 -7.66 -8.23 11.23
CA THR A 333 -8.00 -9.17 12.30
C THR A 333 -8.78 -10.33 11.70
N GLY A 334 -8.81 -11.47 12.38
CA GLY A 334 -9.61 -12.58 11.90
C GLY A 334 -9.82 -13.67 12.94
N GLU A 335 -10.75 -14.56 12.63
CA GLU A 335 -11.07 -15.75 13.40
C GLU A 335 -11.50 -16.84 12.42
N HIS A 336 -10.77 -17.96 12.42
CA HIS A 336 -10.94 -19.03 11.42
C HIS A 336 -10.87 -18.50 9.98
N ALA A 337 -11.96 -18.60 9.21
CA ALA A 337 -12.04 -18.12 7.83
C ALA A 337 -12.51 -16.64 7.72
N ALA A 338 -13.04 -16.06 8.81
CA ALA A 338 -13.50 -14.67 8.80
C ALA A 338 -12.31 -13.71 8.95
N VAL A 339 -12.25 -12.69 8.08
CA VAL A 339 -11.18 -11.69 8.05
C VAL A 339 -11.74 -10.29 7.94
N TYR A 340 -11.16 -9.35 8.69
CA TYR A 340 -11.60 -7.97 8.78
C TYR A 340 -10.44 -7.04 8.36
N PRO A 341 -10.21 -6.86 7.05
CA PRO A 341 -9.14 -6.01 6.55
C PRO A 341 -9.55 -4.54 6.56
N VAL A 342 -8.72 -3.69 7.15
CA VAL A 342 -8.88 -2.23 7.12
C VAL A 342 -7.59 -1.58 6.62
N PRO A 343 -7.61 -0.95 5.43
CA PRO A 343 -6.48 -0.18 4.94
C PRO A 343 -6.31 1.10 5.77
N VAL A 344 -5.05 1.46 6.02
CA VAL A 344 -4.65 2.62 6.79
C VAL A 344 -3.71 3.46 5.92
N PRO A 345 -4.18 4.62 5.42
CA PRO A 345 -3.36 5.52 4.61
C PRO A 345 -2.12 5.99 5.38
N SER A 346 -1.04 6.29 4.67
CA SER A 346 0.23 6.76 5.25
C SER A 346 0.06 7.88 6.28
N GLY A 347 -0.76 8.90 5.98
CA GLY A 347 -1.05 10.00 6.92
C GLY A 347 -1.78 9.59 8.20
N THR A 348 -2.45 8.43 8.21
CA THR A 348 -3.14 7.88 9.39
C THR A 348 -2.24 6.97 10.22
N VAL A 349 -1.19 6.39 9.63
CA VAL A 349 -0.25 5.49 10.34
C VAL A 349 0.36 6.18 11.57
N TYR A 350 0.64 7.49 11.47
CA TYR A 350 1.14 8.29 12.59
C TYR A 350 0.25 8.20 13.84
N TYR A 351 -1.07 8.33 13.69
CA TYR A 351 -2.01 8.29 14.82
C TYR A 351 -2.13 6.88 15.41
N VAL A 352 -2.02 5.85 14.58
CA VAL A 352 -1.96 4.46 15.06
C VAL A 352 -0.69 4.25 15.87
N LEU A 353 0.46 4.70 15.38
CA LEU A 353 1.74 4.62 16.08
C LEU A 353 1.70 5.35 17.43
N ASP A 354 1.20 6.60 17.45
CA ASP A 354 1.05 7.39 18.67
C ASP A 354 0.17 6.69 19.72
N LEU A 355 -0.96 6.09 19.31
CA LEU A 355 -1.84 5.33 20.20
C LEU A 355 -1.10 4.17 20.88
N PHE A 356 -0.33 3.39 20.11
CA PHE A 356 0.44 2.25 20.61
C PHE A 356 1.58 2.67 21.54
N CYS A 357 2.33 3.70 21.16
CA CYS A 357 3.40 4.23 21.99
C CYS A 357 2.87 4.78 23.32
N ARG A 358 1.72 5.49 23.31
CA ARG A 358 1.06 5.97 24.53
C ARG A 358 0.61 4.81 25.42
N ALA A 359 0.03 3.76 24.86
CA ALA A 359 -0.36 2.58 25.64
C ALA A 359 0.84 1.99 26.40
N MET A 360 1.98 1.82 25.73
CA MET A 360 3.19 1.29 26.37
C MET A 360 3.85 2.27 27.35
N ALA A 361 3.78 3.57 27.09
CA ALA A 361 4.31 4.62 27.98
C ALA A 361 3.56 4.64 29.32
N MET A 362 2.27 4.30 29.35
CA MET A 362 1.49 4.23 30.60
C MET A 362 1.94 3.12 31.56
N ASN A 363 2.79 2.18 31.13
CA ASN A 363 3.19 1.00 31.93
C ASN A 363 4.44 1.20 32.78
N GLY A 364 5.08 2.37 32.72
CA GLY A 364 6.28 2.66 33.51
C GLY A 364 6.28 4.09 34.00
N ALA A 365 6.67 4.30 35.26
CA ALA A 365 6.83 5.64 35.80
C ALA A 365 7.87 6.42 34.97
N GLY A 366 7.47 7.55 34.39
CA GLY A 366 8.35 8.41 33.60
C GLY A 366 8.69 7.89 32.20
N ARG A 367 8.15 6.76 31.74
CA ARG A 367 8.40 6.27 30.38
C ARG A 367 7.68 7.15 29.37
N SER A 368 8.42 7.74 28.44
CA SER A 368 7.87 8.54 27.35
C SER A 368 7.59 7.69 26.10
N ALA A 369 6.76 8.22 25.18
CA ALA A 369 6.58 7.62 23.86
C ALA A 369 7.91 7.55 23.07
N SER A 370 8.81 8.52 23.29
CA SER A 370 10.14 8.53 22.68
C SER A 370 10.99 7.35 23.16
N ASP A 371 10.96 7.04 24.47
CA ASP A 371 11.68 5.90 25.02
C ASP A 371 11.16 4.58 24.43
N VAL A 372 9.84 4.47 24.25
CA VAL A 372 9.23 3.30 23.60
C VAL A 372 9.75 3.14 22.17
N LEU A 373 9.74 4.22 21.37
CA LEU A 373 10.23 4.17 19.99
C LEU A 373 11.71 3.79 19.93
N MET A 374 12.54 4.34 20.82
CA MET A 374 13.97 4.03 20.90
C MET A 374 14.20 2.56 21.26
N LEU A 375 13.51 2.04 22.27
CA LEU A 375 13.61 0.63 22.66
C LEU A 375 13.21 -0.32 21.54
N VAL A 376 12.09 -0.02 20.85
CA VAL A 376 11.64 -0.84 19.71
C VAL A 376 12.65 -0.79 18.56
N LYS A 377 13.17 0.39 18.24
CA LYS A 377 14.20 0.57 17.22
C LYS A 377 15.46 -0.22 17.55
N SER A 378 15.94 -0.16 18.79
CA SER A 378 17.12 -0.92 19.22
C SER A 378 16.90 -2.44 19.19
N ALA A 379 15.68 -2.92 19.43
CA ALA A 379 15.37 -4.35 19.42
C ALA A 379 15.15 -4.93 18.02
N HIS A 380 14.77 -4.11 17.02
CA HIS A 380 14.39 -4.58 15.68
C HIS A 380 15.23 -3.97 14.54
N GLY A 381 16.06 -2.97 14.82
CA GLY A 381 16.93 -2.33 13.84
C GLY A 381 18.36 -2.85 13.93
N PHE A 382 18.61 -3.98 13.27
CA PHE A 382 19.95 -4.43 12.87
C PHE A 382 19.88 -5.08 11.49
#